data_AF-A0A1Q2U6L6-F1
#
_entry.id   AF-A0A1Q2U6L6-F1
#
_cell.length_a   1.000
_cell.length_b   1.000
_cell.length_c   1.000
_cell.angle_alpha   90.00
_cell.angle_beta   90.00
_cell.angle_gamma   90.00
#
_symmetry.space_group_name_H-M   'P 1'
#
loop_
_entity.id
_entity.type
_entity.pdbx_description
1 polymer ?
#
loop_
_entity_poly.entity_id
_entity_poly.type
_entity_poly.pdbx_seq_one_letter_code
_entity_poly.pdbx_strand_id
1 'polypeptide(L)'
;QQFADEISATFKNLWDEFGISYDKFIRTTDEEHMKGVQKAFEVMYAKGDIYKDFYEGHYCVSCETFFPETQLIDGEFCPDCGRATNVVKEESYFFKLSNYEGKLLEHYANHPDFIMPRSRANEVVNFVKGGLRDLSVTRTSFSWGVKMPKSIGDDKHVMYVWLDALLNYITALGYGTDEANMNYW
;
A
#
# COMPACT_ATOMS: atom_id res chain seq x y z
N GLN A 1 10.33 -7.32 15.63
CA GLN A 1 9.56 -6.71 16.72
C GLN A 1 10.46 -5.80 17.55
N GLN A 2 11.40 -6.34 18.35
CA GLN A 2 12.27 -5.54 19.23
C GLN A 2 12.92 -4.32 18.53
N PHE A 3 13.55 -4.52 17.37
CA PHE A 3 14.15 -3.42 16.60
C PHE A 3 13.12 -2.31 16.25
N ALA A 4 11.91 -2.70 15.86
CA ALA A 4 10.84 -1.74 15.55
C ALA A 4 10.30 -1.05 16.82
N ASP A 5 10.34 -1.70 17.98
CA ASP A 5 9.97 -1.10 19.27
C ASP A 5 10.98 -0.03 19.69
N GLU A 6 12.27 -0.31 19.58
CA GLU A 6 13.35 0.62 19.92
C GLU A 6 13.34 1.86 19.01
N ILE A 7 13.22 1.66 17.70
CA ILE A 7 13.14 2.77 16.74
C ILE A 7 11.86 3.59 16.94
N SER A 8 10.71 2.93 17.12
CA SER A 8 9.44 3.62 17.36
C SER A 8 9.46 4.46 18.64
N ALA A 9 10.09 3.98 19.71
CA ALA A 9 10.26 4.74 20.94
C ALA A 9 11.11 5.99 20.73
N THR A 10 12.14 5.90 19.87
CA THR A 10 12.99 7.06 19.53
C THR A 10 12.18 8.16 18.84
N PHE A 11 11.30 7.80 17.90
CA PHE A 11 10.39 8.76 17.27
C PHE A 11 9.40 9.35 18.28
N LYS A 12 8.79 8.54 19.15
CA LYS A 12 7.86 9.04 20.17
C LYS A 12 8.53 10.05 21.11
N ASN A 13 9.74 9.74 21.59
CA ASN A 13 10.51 10.64 22.45
C ASN A 13 10.84 11.96 21.75
N LEU A 14 11.14 11.93 20.45
CA LEU A 14 11.41 13.14 19.66
C LEU A 14 10.16 14.04 19.58
N TRP A 15 8.96 13.46 19.47
CA TRP A 15 7.71 14.24 19.47
C TRP A 15 7.48 14.90 20.83
N ASP A 16 7.77 14.18 21.92
CA ASP A 16 7.67 14.69 23.27
C ASP A 16 8.68 15.84 23.50
N GLU A 17 9.91 15.73 22.96
CA GLU A 17 10.94 16.78 23.03
C GLU A 17 10.53 18.06 22.29
N PHE A 18 9.87 17.93 21.15
CA PHE A 18 9.31 19.06 20.40
C PHE A 18 7.99 19.59 20.98
N GLY A 19 7.44 18.96 22.03
CA GLY A 19 6.18 19.36 22.64
C GLY A 19 4.97 19.19 21.70
N ILE A 20 5.01 18.21 20.81
CA ILE A 20 3.93 17.94 19.85
C ILE A 20 2.79 17.22 20.57
N SER A 21 1.61 17.83 20.62
CA SER A 21 0.41 17.20 21.16
C SER A 21 -0.25 16.29 20.12
N TYR A 22 -0.55 15.05 20.49
CA TYR A 22 -1.30 14.08 19.69
C TYR A 22 -2.24 13.26 20.59
N ASP A 23 -3.39 12.85 20.07
CA ASP A 23 -4.34 12.01 20.80
C ASP A 23 -3.97 10.51 20.76
N LYS A 24 -3.35 10.07 19.66
CA LYS A 24 -2.92 8.68 19.46
C LYS A 24 -1.61 8.61 18.67
N PHE A 25 -0.65 7.85 19.21
CA PHE A 25 0.56 7.45 18.50
C PHE A 25 0.37 6.01 18.00
N ILE A 26 -0.07 5.86 16.76
CA ILE A 26 -0.36 4.54 16.18
C ILE A 26 0.91 3.85 15.68
N ARG A 27 0.99 2.54 15.87
CA ARG A 27 2.04 1.69 15.27
C ARG A 27 1.37 0.61 14.44
N THR A 28 1.93 0.30 13.26
CA THR A 28 1.38 -0.78 12.41
C THR A 28 1.56 -2.18 13.03
N THR A 29 2.37 -2.29 14.09
CA THR A 29 2.49 -3.49 14.92
C THR A 29 1.40 -3.63 15.99
N ASP A 30 0.54 -2.63 16.17
CA ASP A 30 -0.53 -2.68 17.17
C ASP A 30 -1.61 -3.70 16.74
N GLU A 31 -2.11 -4.50 17.69
CA GLU A 31 -3.07 -5.57 17.39
C GLU A 31 -4.37 -5.04 16.78
N GLU A 32 -4.84 -3.87 17.23
CA GLU A 32 -6.02 -3.20 16.68
C GLU A 32 -5.83 -2.80 15.22
N HIS A 33 -4.64 -2.30 14.87
CA HIS A 33 -4.30 -1.95 13.50
C HIS A 33 -4.31 -3.19 12.61
N MET A 34 -3.65 -4.27 13.02
CA MET A 34 -3.61 -5.51 12.25
C MET A 34 -5.03 -6.06 12.00
N LYS A 35 -5.91 -6.03 13.00
CA LYS A 35 -7.32 -6.44 12.87
C LYS A 35 -8.09 -5.57 11.89
N GLY A 36 -7.94 -4.25 11.99
CA GLY A 36 -8.60 -3.32 11.07
C GLY A 36 -8.12 -3.46 9.63
N VAL A 37 -6.82 -3.66 9.43
CA VAL A 37 -6.22 -3.94 8.12
C VAL A 37 -6.75 -5.26 7.52
N GLN A 38 -6.81 -6.31 8.34
CA GLN A 38 -7.42 -7.58 7.95
C GLN A 38 -8.89 -7.40 7.55
N LYS A 39 -9.66 -6.64 8.34
CA LYS A 39 -11.06 -6.35 8.05
C LYS A 39 -11.25 -5.61 6.72
N ALA A 40 -10.43 -4.59 6.45
CA ALA A 40 -10.48 -3.85 5.20
C ALA A 40 -10.22 -4.77 4.00
N PHE A 41 -9.22 -5.65 4.11
CA PHE A 41 -8.90 -6.62 3.07
C PHE A 41 -10.09 -7.55 2.79
N GLU A 42 -10.73 -8.09 3.83
CA GLU A 42 -11.93 -8.93 3.67
C GLU A 42 -13.06 -8.19 2.95
N VAL A 43 -13.30 -6.91 3.30
CA VAL A 43 -14.33 -6.09 2.67
C VAL A 43 -14.04 -5.88 1.18
N MET A 44 -12.81 -5.50 0.84
CA MET A 44 -12.40 -5.30 -0.57
C MET A 44 -12.42 -6.61 -1.35
N TYR A 45 -12.02 -7.72 -0.74
CA TYR A 45 -12.06 -9.06 -1.34
C TYR A 45 -13.51 -9.51 -1.59
N ALA A 46 -14.39 -9.39 -0.59
CA ALA A 46 -15.80 -9.76 -0.69
C ALA A 46 -16.56 -8.92 -1.74
N LYS A 47 -16.15 -7.65 -1.92
CA LYS A 47 -16.68 -6.76 -2.97
C LYS A 47 -16.18 -7.13 -4.38
N GLY A 48 -15.16 -8.00 -4.49
CA GLY A 48 -14.55 -8.39 -5.76
C GLY A 48 -13.54 -7.38 -6.30
N ASP A 49 -13.11 -6.42 -5.47
CA ASP A 49 -12.07 -5.45 -5.80
C ASP A 49 -10.67 -6.03 -5.63
N ILE A 50 -10.51 -7.11 -4.84
CA ILE A 50 -9.26 -7.85 -4.73
C ILE A 50 -9.40 -9.22 -5.40
N TYR A 51 -8.40 -9.62 -6.17
CA TYR A 51 -8.32 -10.92 -6.81
C TYR A 51 -6.88 -11.44 -6.75
N LYS A 52 -6.69 -12.75 -6.85
CA LYS A 52 -5.37 -13.37 -6.92
C LYS A 52 -4.93 -13.53 -8.38
N ASP A 53 -3.69 -13.15 -8.67
CA ASP A 53 -3.06 -13.34 -9.97
C ASP A 53 -1.54 -13.41 -9.81
N PHE A 54 -0.80 -13.37 -10.92
CA PHE A 54 0.64 -13.33 -10.93
C PHE A 54 1.14 -11.99 -11.47
N TYR A 55 2.05 -11.35 -10.73
CA TYR A 55 2.88 -10.28 -11.26
C TYR A 55 3.98 -10.91 -12.10
N GLU A 56 4.09 -10.53 -13.37
CA GLU A 56 5.19 -10.91 -14.25
C GLU A 56 5.94 -9.65 -14.66
N GLY A 57 7.23 -9.59 -14.36
CA GLY A 57 8.03 -8.40 -14.64
C GLY A 57 9.52 -8.70 -14.77
N HIS A 58 10.22 -7.86 -15.49
CA HIS A 58 11.66 -7.98 -15.68
C HIS A 58 12.39 -7.48 -14.45
N TYR A 59 13.03 -8.39 -13.73
CA TYR A 59 13.78 -8.11 -12.52
C TYR A 59 15.28 -8.15 -12.78
N CYS A 60 15.97 -7.07 -12.42
CA CYS A 60 17.43 -7.06 -12.40
C CYS A 60 17.91 -7.51 -11.03
N VAL A 61 18.46 -8.73 -10.93
CA VAL A 61 19.02 -9.27 -9.68
C VAL A 61 20.15 -8.39 -9.14
N SER A 62 20.96 -7.77 -10.01
CA SER A 62 22.09 -6.94 -9.58
C SER A 62 21.67 -5.57 -9.02
N CYS A 63 20.50 -5.06 -9.42
CA CYS A 63 19.97 -3.76 -8.99
C CYS A 63 18.76 -3.90 -8.04
N GLU A 64 18.35 -5.13 -7.74
CA GLU A 64 17.16 -5.49 -6.96
C GLU A 64 15.89 -4.69 -7.35
N THR A 65 15.72 -4.46 -8.65
CA THR A 65 14.68 -3.55 -9.19
C THR A 65 13.92 -4.20 -10.33
N PHE A 66 12.60 -3.97 -10.34
CA PHE A 66 11.72 -4.32 -11.46
C PHE A 66 11.64 -3.20 -12.47
N PHE A 67 11.72 -3.55 -13.75
CA PHE A 67 11.55 -2.65 -14.86
C PHE A 67 10.33 -3.06 -15.69
N PRO A 68 9.46 -2.12 -16.08
CA PRO A 68 8.53 -2.33 -17.17
C PRO A 68 9.31 -2.68 -18.45
N GLU A 69 8.75 -3.53 -19.30
CA GLU A 69 9.36 -3.91 -20.58
C GLU A 69 9.75 -2.68 -21.43
N THR A 70 8.93 -1.62 -21.36
CA THR A 70 9.19 -0.34 -22.06
C THR A 70 10.43 0.41 -21.59
N GLN A 71 10.99 0.07 -20.42
CA GLN A 71 12.19 0.70 -19.87
C GLN A 71 13.47 -0.13 -20.10
N LEU A 72 13.34 -1.35 -20.62
CA LEU A 72 14.48 -2.23 -20.85
C LEU A 72 15.25 -1.80 -22.10
N ILE A 73 16.56 -1.95 -22.04
CA ILE A 73 17.42 -1.85 -23.22
C ILE A 73 17.18 -3.13 -24.05
N ASP A 74 16.79 -2.93 -25.31
CA ASP A 74 16.45 -4.01 -26.26
C ASP A 74 15.40 -5.02 -25.75
N GLY A 75 14.56 -4.63 -24.78
CA GLY A 75 13.54 -5.52 -24.20
C GLY A 75 14.07 -6.59 -23.24
N GLU A 76 15.37 -6.63 -22.97
CA GLU A 76 16.00 -7.70 -22.16
C GLU A 76 16.92 -7.16 -21.06
N PHE A 77 17.60 -6.05 -21.27
CA PHE A 77 18.68 -5.58 -20.39
C PHE A 77 18.24 -4.45 -19.45
N CYS A 78 18.75 -4.48 -18.23
CA CYS A 78 18.52 -3.47 -17.19
C CYS A 78 19.02 -2.10 -17.66
N PRO A 79 18.21 -1.03 -17.62
CA PRO A 79 18.63 0.30 -18.05
C PRO A 79 19.75 0.90 -17.20
N ASP A 80 19.87 0.46 -15.94
CA ASP A 80 20.84 1.04 -15.01
C ASP A 80 22.23 0.37 -15.10
N CYS A 81 22.28 -0.95 -15.29
CA CYS A 81 23.55 -1.69 -15.27
C CYS A 81 23.87 -2.48 -16.55
N GLY A 82 22.97 -2.49 -17.53
CA GLY A 82 23.13 -3.17 -18.82
C GLY A 82 23.15 -4.70 -18.75
N ARG A 83 22.91 -5.30 -17.58
CA ARG A 83 22.85 -6.77 -17.41
C ARG A 83 21.49 -7.31 -17.79
N ALA A 84 21.45 -8.57 -18.24
CA ALA A 84 20.20 -9.26 -18.54
C ALA A 84 19.27 -9.26 -17.31
N THR A 85 18.01 -8.96 -17.56
CA THR A 85 16.94 -9.10 -16.57
C THR A 85 16.35 -10.50 -16.65
N ASN A 86 15.76 -10.97 -15.55
CA ASN A 86 15.00 -12.21 -15.54
C ASN A 86 13.52 -11.87 -15.44
N VAL A 87 12.69 -12.54 -16.23
CA VAL A 87 11.25 -12.49 -16.02
C VAL A 87 10.94 -13.23 -14.72
N VAL A 88 10.53 -12.50 -13.69
CA VAL A 88 10.13 -13.06 -12.41
C VAL A 88 8.61 -13.03 -12.35
N LYS A 89 8.05 -14.20 -12.02
CA LYS A 89 6.62 -14.39 -11.82
C LYS A 89 6.33 -14.63 -10.34
N GLU A 90 5.72 -13.66 -9.67
CA GLU A 90 5.33 -13.77 -8.27
C GLU A 90 3.81 -13.78 -8.14
N GLU A 91 3.27 -14.75 -7.40
CA GLU A 91 1.86 -14.74 -7.02
C GLU A 91 1.61 -13.53 -6.10
N SER A 92 0.52 -12.80 -6.35
CA SER A 92 0.09 -11.68 -5.52
C SER A 92 -1.44 -11.54 -5.55
N TYR A 93 -2.00 -10.91 -4.53
CA TYR A 93 -3.34 -10.36 -4.61
C TYR A 93 -3.26 -8.95 -5.18
N PHE A 94 -4.14 -8.63 -6.10
CA PHE A 94 -4.22 -7.35 -6.78
C PHE A 94 -5.52 -6.65 -6.44
N PHE A 95 -5.42 -5.36 -6.14
CA PHE A 95 -6.54 -4.44 -6.04
C PHE A 95 -6.83 -3.86 -7.43
N LYS A 96 -8.11 -3.90 -7.84
CA LYS A 96 -8.61 -3.42 -9.14
C LYS A 96 -8.65 -1.90 -9.22
N LEU A 97 -7.50 -1.26 -9.05
CA LEU A 97 -7.36 0.20 -9.10
C LEU A 97 -7.81 0.78 -10.45
N SER A 98 -7.65 0.02 -11.53
CA SER A 98 -8.17 0.39 -12.86
C SER A 98 -9.68 0.71 -12.86
N ASN A 99 -10.48 -0.01 -12.06
CA ASN A 99 -11.92 0.23 -11.92
C ASN A 99 -12.28 1.56 -11.23
N TYR A 100 -11.30 2.25 -10.64
CA TYR A 100 -11.49 3.48 -9.88
C TYR A 100 -11.05 4.73 -10.65
N GLU A 101 -10.43 4.60 -11.82
CA GLU A 101 -9.92 5.73 -12.60
C GLU A 101 -11.00 6.80 -12.85
N GLY A 102 -12.14 6.41 -13.43
CA GLY A 102 -13.23 7.34 -13.72
C GLY A 102 -13.82 7.97 -12.45
N LYS A 103 -13.96 7.19 -11.39
CA LYS A 103 -14.50 7.66 -10.09
C LYS A 103 -13.57 8.67 -9.42
N LEU A 104 -12.26 8.45 -9.50
CA LEU A 104 -11.25 9.36 -8.96
C LEU A 104 -11.23 10.68 -9.75
N LEU A 105 -11.26 10.61 -11.09
CA LEU A 105 -11.30 11.82 -11.92
C LEU A 105 -12.57 12.65 -11.67
N GLU A 106 -13.72 12.00 -11.54
CA GLU A 106 -14.98 12.65 -11.16
C GLU A 106 -14.88 13.28 -9.76
N HIS A 107 -14.33 12.54 -8.78
CA HIS A 107 -14.16 13.05 -7.43
C HIS A 107 -13.28 14.30 -7.40
N TYR A 108 -12.13 14.29 -8.09
CA TYR A 108 -11.23 15.45 -8.16
C TYR A 108 -11.84 16.65 -8.88
N ALA A 109 -12.67 16.42 -9.90
CA ALA A 109 -13.38 17.49 -10.59
C ALA A 109 -14.44 18.16 -9.69
N ASN A 110 -15.13 17.36 -8.87
CA ASN A 110 -16.17 17.83 -7.96
C ASN A 110 -15.62 18.42 -6.65
N HIS A 111 -14.37 18.10 -6.28
CA HIS A 111 -13.74 18.54 -5.04
C HIS A 111 -12.35 19.15 -5.32
N PRO A 112 -12.27 20.38 -5.84
CA PRO A 112 -11.01 20.99 -6.29
C PRO A 112 -9.98 21.19 -5.18
N ASP A 113 -10.42 21.22 -3.92
CA ASP A 113 -9.56 21.39 -2.74
C ASP A 113 -9.15 20.06 -2.08
N PHE A 114 -9.53 18.91 -2.65
CA PHE A 114 -9.19 17.59 -2.10
C PHE A 114 -7.68 17.30 -2.11
N ILE A 115 -6.95 17.81 -3.11
CA ILE A 115 -5.50 17.69 -3.21
C ILE A 115 -4.89 19.08 -3.27
N MET A 116 -3.97 19.37 -2.36
CA MET A 116 -3.30 20.68 -2.28
C MET A 116 -1.79 20.52 -2.12
N PRO A 117 -0.98 21.46 -2.65
CA PRO A 117 -1.37 22.61 -3.47
C PRO A 117 -1.79 22.21 -4.89
N ARG A 118 -2.41 23.14 -5.64
CA ARG A 118 -2.93 22.91 -7.01
C ARG A 118 -1.92 22.31 -7.98
N SER A 119 -0.63 22.58 -7.81
CA SER A 119 0.42 21.96 -8.64
C SER A 119 0.50 20.44 -8.45
N ARG A 120 0.39 19.95 -7.20
CA ARG A 120 0.33 18.51 -6.89
C ARG A 120 -0.99 17.90 -7.38
N ALA A 121 -2.10 18.61 -7.24
CA ALA A 121 -3.39 18.17 -7.77
C ALA A 121 -3.33 17.92 -9.29
N ASN A 122 -2.72 18.84 -10.04
CA ASN A 122 -2.54 18.67 -11.49
C ASN A 122 -1.67 17.45 -11.83
N GLU A 123 -0.60 17.20 -11.09
CA GLU A 123 0.24 16.01 -11.27
C GLU A 123 -0.54 14.72 -11.06
N VAL A 124 -1.29 14.62 -9.95
CA VAL A 124 -2.12 13.44 -9.65
C VAL A 124 -3.21 13.25 -10.70
N VAL A 125 -3.93 14.30 -11.07
CA VAL A 125 -4.97 14.23 -12.12
C VAL A 125 -4.38 13.78 -13.45
N ASN A 126 -3.21 14.31 -13.84
CA ASN A 126 -2.56 13.93 -15.09
C ASN A 126 -2.06 12.47 -15.05
N PHE A 127 -1.55 12.01 -13.91
CA PHE A 127 -1.17 10.61 -13.71
C PHE A 127 -2.38 9.69 -13.89
N VAL A 128 -3.50 9.99 -13.23
CA VAL A 128 -4.73 9.18 -13.34
C VAL A 128 -5.28 9.18 -14.76
N LYS A 129 -5.25 10.33 -15.47
CA LYS A 129 -5.63 10.42 -16.88
C LYS A 129 -4.75 9.59 -17.81
N GLY A 130 -3.54 9.21 -17.38
CA GLY A 130 -2.63 8.35 -18.13
C GLY A 130 -3.02 6.87 -18.10
N GLY A 131 -4.05 6.48 -17.34
CA GLY A 131 -4.47 5.10 -17.17
C GLY A 131 -3.98 4.50 -15.85
N LEU A 132 -4.87 3.92 -15.07
CA LEU A 132 -4.52 3.19 -13.85
C LEU A 132 -4.41 1.68 -14.11
N ARG A 133 -3.35 1.08 -13.58
CA ARG A 133 -3.14 -0.38 -13.56
C ARG A 133 -3.51 -0.93 -12.19
N ASP A 134 -3.89 -2.20 -12.16
CA ASP A 134 -4.19 -2.90 -10.91
C ASP A 134 -2.95 -3.02 -10.04
N LEU A 135 -3.15 -2.87 -8.74
CA LEU A 135 -2.08 -2.70 -7.76
C LEU A 135 -1.88 -3.99 -6.99
N SER A 136 -0.66 -4.53 -7.00
CA SER A 136 -0.31 -5.64 -6.11
C SER A 136 -0.34 -5.19 -4.64
N VAL A 137 -1.15 -5.87 -3.83
CA VAL A 137 -1.41 -5.56 -2.42
C VAL A 137 -0.91 -6.62 -1.44
N THR A 138 -0.20 -7.65 -1.91
CA THR A 138 0.48 -8.65 -1.05
C THR A 138 1.87 -9.04 -1.56
N ARG A 139 2.68 -9.67 -0.71
CA ARG A 139 3.99 -10.24 -1.02
C ARG A 139 4.14 -11.64 -0.41
N THR A 140 4.97 -12.47 -1.01
CA THR A 140 5.31 -13.82 -0.50
C THR A 140 6.79 -13.97 -0.12
N SER A 141 7.64 -13.01 -0.48
CA SER A 141 9.09 -13.07 -0.32
C SER A 141 9.60 -12.88 1.10
N PHE A 142 8.76 -12.39 2.02
CA PHE A 142 9.10 -12.18 3.43
C PHE A 142 7.89 -12.36 4.34
N SER A 143 8.15 -12.53 5.63
CA SER A 143 7.13 -12.82 6.64
C SER A 143 6.74 -11.64 7.53
N TRP A 144 7.51 -10.53 7.50
CA TRP A 144 7.26 -9.34 8.32
C TRP A 144 6.19 -8.44 7.70
N GLY A 145 5.05 -8.28 8.38
CA GLY A 145 3.92 -7.47 7.95
C GLY A 145 2.60 -8.03 8.48
N VAL A 146 1.49 -7.35 8.18
CA VAL A 146 0.15 -7.82 8.55
C VAL A 146 -0.17 -9.09 7.77
N LYS A 147 -0.57 -10.14 8.50
CA LYS A 147 -0.94 -11.43 7.91
C LYS A 147 -2.30 -11.34 7.22
N MET A 148 -2.48 -12.16 6.19
CA MET A 148 -3.78 -12.33 5.55
C MET A 148 -4.87 -12.70 6.56
N PRO A 149 -6.14 -12.31 6.33
CA PRO A 149 -7.24 -12.71 7.18
C PRO A 149 -7.41 -14.24 7.13
N LYS A 150 -7.71 -14.86 8.29
CA LYS A 150 -7.94 -16.31 8.37
C LYS A 150 -9.04 -16.80 7.44
N SER A 151 -10.02 -15.95 7.12
CA SER A 151 -11.12 -16.25 6.19
C SER A 151 -10.65 -16.47 4.75
N ILE A 152 -9.54 -15.84 4.35
CA ILE A 152 -8.92 -16.02 3.02
C ILE A 152 -8.06 -17.30 2.98
N GLY A 153 -7.49 -17.70 4.12
CA GLY A 153 -6.80 -18.98 4.28
C GLY A 153 -5.46 -19.08 3.53
N ASP A 154 -4.76 -17.96 3.34
CA ASP A 154 -3.51 -17.91 2.59
C ASP A 154 -2.33 -17.35 3.41
N ASP A 155 -1.69 -18.23 4.18
CA ASP A 155 -0.62 -17.87 5.12
C ASP A 155 0.72 -17.55 4.42
N LYS A 156 0.82 -17.77 3.10
CA LYS A 156 2.03 -17.46 2.33
C LYS A 156 2.19 -15.97 2.09
N HIS A 157 1.07 -15.23 2.10
CA HIS A 157 1.06 -13.81 1.77
C HIS A 157 1.12 -12.94 3.03
N VAL A 158 1.80 -11.81 2.90
CA VAL A 158 1.72 -10.68 3.83
C VAL A 158 1.22 -9.47 3.07
N MET A 159 0.43 -8.62 3.72
CA MET A 159 -0.10 -7.41 3.08
C MET A 159 1.04 -6.45 2.75
N TYR A 160 0.96 -5.84 1.57
CA TYR A 160 1.96 -4.90 1.10
C TYR A 160 1.89 -3.61 1.91
N VAL A 161 3.06 -3.02 2.16
CA VAL A 161 3.26 -1.92 3.12
C VAL A 161 2.33 -0.73 2.89
N TRP A 162 2.00 -0.39 1.64
CA TRP A 162 1.13 0.76 1.38
C TRP A 162 -0.33 0.51 1.73
N LEU A 163 -0.82 -0.74 1.64
CA LEU A 163 -2.19 -1.04 2.07
C LEU A 163 -2.31 -0.93 3.59
N ASP A 164 -1.39 -1.61 4.29
CA ASP A 164 -1.22 -1.59 5.75
C ASP A 164 -1.08 -0.16 6.28
N ALA A 165 -0.06 0.56 5.80
CA ALA A 165 0.24 1.90 6.27
C ALA A 165 -0.90 2.89 6.02
N LEU A 166 -1.57 2.90 4.85
CA LEU A 166 -2.65 3.84 4.59
C LEU A 166 -3.87 3.64 5.51
N LEU A 167 -4.10 2.40 5.95
CA LEU A 167 -5.20 2.09 6.86
C LEU A 167 -4.92 2.55 8.30
N ASN A 168 -3.72 3.05 8.62
CA ASN A 168 -3.44 3.64 9.93
C ASN A 168 -4.44 4.76 10.29
N TYR A 169 -4.87 5.57 9.31
CA TYR A 169 -5.76 6.70 9.56
C TYR A 169 -7.12 6.26 10.11
N ILE A 170 -7.72 5.20 9.56
CA ILE A 170 -9.02 4.71 10.00
C ILE A 170 -8.92 3.74 11.19
N THR A 171 -7.84 2.96 11.27
CA THR A 171 -7.61 2.07 12.42
C THR A 171 -7.23 2.84 13.69
N ALA A 172 -6.62 4.02 13.57
CA ALA A 172 -6.44 4.93 14.70
C ALA A 172 -7.78 5.33 15.34
N LEU A 173 -8.82 5.48 14.51
CA LEU A 173 -10.20 5.76 14.91
C LEU A 173 -11.01 4.50 15.30
N GLY A 174 -10.39 3.31 15.19
CA GLY A 174 -10.94 2.05 15.67
C GLY A 174 -11.69 1.20 14.62
N TYR A 175 -11.50 1.49 13.33
CA TYR A 175 -12.03 0.65 12.25
C TYR A 175 -11.67 -0.84 12.42
N GLY A 176 -12.68 -1.72 12.45
CA GLY A 176 -12.50 -3.16 12.65
C GLY A 176 -12.26 -3.59 14.10
N THR A 177 -12.31 -2.66 15.06
CA THR A 177 -12.28 -2.93 16.51
C THR A 177 -13.37 -2.15 17.24
N ASP A 178 -13.04 -1.03 17.89
CA ASP A 178 -13.97 -0.14 18.59
C ASP A 178 -14.19 1.13 17.77
N GLU A 179 -15.29 1.16 17.01
CA GLU A 179 -15.58 2.20 16.04
C GLU A 179 -16.20 3.47 16.65
N ALA A 180 -16.09 3.68 17.97
CA ALA A 180 -16.65 4.85 18.67
C ALA A 180 -16.17 6.19 18.11
N ASN A 181 -14.96 6.25 17.55
CA ASN A 181 -14.36 7.46 17.00
C ASN A 181 -14.48 7.57 15.47
N MET A 182 -15.23 6.68 14.81
CA MET A 182 -15.35 6.71 13.33
C MET A 182 -16.07 7.95 12.80
N ASN A 183 -16.80 8.69 13.64
CA ASN A 183 -17.46 9.94 13.23
C ASN A 183 -16.46 11.07 12.87
N TYR A 184 -15.17 10.91 13.15
CA TYR A 184 -14.12 11.86 12.77
C TYR A 184 -13.59 11.64 11.34
N TRP A 185 -14.02 10.58 10.65
CA TRP A 185 -13.67 10.25 9.26
C TRP A 185 -14.78 10.69 8.30
#